data_AF-A0A959R5D2-F1
#
_entry.id   AF-A0A959R5D2-F1
#
_cell.length_a   1.000
_cell.length_b   1.000
_cell.length_c   1.000
_cell.angle_alpha   90.00
_cell.angle_beta   90.00
_cell.angle_gamma   90.00
#
_symmetry.space_group_name_H-M   'P 1'
#
loop_
_entity.id
_entity.type
_entity.pdbx_description
1 polymer ?
#
loop_
_entity_poly.entity_id
_entity_poly.type
_entity_poly.pdbx_seq_one_letter_code
_entity_poly.pdbx_strand_id
1 'polypeptide(L)'
;MLIKDATFIVTDVETTGRSATVNRITEVASVWVADGEILEERSTLVNPEQYIPQQIQEMTGITNAMVLAAPKGEAAFPEIRRWFTADSLFTAHNATFDFNFLQQSFHRVGVKGLSQDTLCTLRLARRLLPAKKGFSLGKLAAYLGIRIRNRHRALGDAFATAKVLLTLLDIAEDEYGCEAIDDLLRLQFRPTTAFRKGKTVKENGTESESQQAKPTDLPSTPGIYRMIGAKNQILYVGKAKNLRDRVGSYFRPGADHTPKIREMVKRIKRVEVEETGSELAAILRESRLIKELQPKYNTAGKRIRRYGFLRLDLTDPFPRISYVPEVSPDGAEYYGPFRNRDAAEMLVEVIDHLFQLRECPNPLTPDNNVVPCFYHQIHRCGAPCAMLQSGEEYLAEVDRVRAALSGSEEGIIGLLEEKMLQHSERLEFEEALLLRNRITELQRVFVWKRKFAESINTNNLIIILPATPPERNELFLIRYGRLARQYAIGSRFPEATLRGYISRIYFNSRVEHPQFDRIEVEEVRLIAGYLRRRSEKGGIVHINKGDTVESVLERVRKELGEVRVQEYSAIGSES
;
A
#
# COMPACT_ATOMS: atom_id res chain seq x y z
N MET A 1 -21.09 -7.61 0.35
CA MET A 1 -20.69 -6.49 -0.53
C MET A 1 -19.17 -6.47 -0.66
N LEU A 2 -18.61 -6.09 -1.81
CA LEU A 2 -17.15 -5.94 -1.98
C LEU A 2 -16.66 -4.62 -1.42
N ILE A 3 -15.42 -4.57 -0.94
CA ILE A 3 -14.83 -3.34 -0.37
C ILE A 3 -14.89 -2.19 -1.39
N LYS A 4 -14.57 -2.48 -2.65
CA LYS A 4 -14.58 -1.49 -3.74
C LYS A 4 -15.97 -0.97 -4.14
N ASP A 5 -17.00 -1.78 -3.95
CA ASP A 5 -18.38 -1.43 -4.30
C ASP A 5 -19.12 -0.83 -3.09
N ALA A 6 -18.45 -0.77 -1.94
CA ALA A 6 -19.00 -0.25 -0.71
C ALA A 6 -18.74 1.25 -0.58
N THR A 7 -19.72 1.95 -0.04
CA THR A 7 -19.55 3.31 0.44
C THR A 7 -19.36 3.28 1.95
N PHE A 8 -18.19 3.69 2.42
CA PHE A 8 -17.92 3.88 3.84
C PHE A 8 -18.28 5.31 4.21
N ILE A 9 -19.15 5.48 5.19
CA ILE A 9 -19.49 6.79 5.74
C ILE A 9 -18.73 6.94 7.05
N VAL A 10 -17.57 7.57 6.94
CA VAL A 10 -16.64 7.76 8.06
C VAL A 10 -17.15 8.91 8.90
N THR A 11 -17.65 8.63 10.09
CA THR A 11 -18.39 9.58 10.92
C THR A 11 -17.67 9.82 12.22
N ASP A 12 -17.72 11.06 12.69
CA ASP A 12 -17.23 11.50 13.99
C ASP A 12 -18.22 12.49 14.60
N VAL A 13 -18.35 12.48 15.93
CA VAL A 13 -19.26 13.37 16.66
C VAL A 13 -18.56 14.08 17.82
N GLU A 14 -18.78 15.38 17.92
CA GLU A 14 -18.46 16.13 19.13
C GLU A 14 -19.69 16.21 20.05
N THR A 15 -19.46 16.17 21.36
CA THR A 15 -20.54 15.94 22.33
C THR A 15 -20.32 16.75 23.61
N THR A 16 -21.39 16.96 24.37
CA THR A 16 -21.33 17.63 25.68
C THR A 16 -20.79 16.76 26.81
N GLY A 17 -20.35 15.53 26.51
CA GLY A 17 -19.80 14.58 27.49
C GLY A 17 -19.81 13.15 26.96
N ARG A 18 -19.45 12.18 27.80
CA ARG A 18 -19.12 10.81 27.33
C ARG A 18 -20.32 9.84 27.27
N SER A 19 -21.47 10.21 27.83
CA SER A 19 -22.61 9.30 27.97
C SER A 19 -23.69 9.62 26.93
N ALA A 20 -23.90 8.71 25.97
CA ALA A 20 -24.91 8.89 24.93
C ALA A 20 -26.35 8.99 25.47
N THR A 21 -26.64 8.56 26.70
CA THR A 21 -27.97 8.65 27.34
C THR A 21 -28.22 10.00 27.98
N VAL A 22 -27.20 10.60 28.59
CA VAL A 22 -27.31 11.87 29.33
C VAL A 22 -26.89 13.06 28.47
N ASN A 23 -25.79 12.95 27.75
CA ASN A 23 -25.20 14.02 26.94
C ASN A 23 -25.87 14.09 25.55
N ARG A 24 -25.52 15.12 24.76
CA ARG A 24 -26.00 15.33 23.39
C ARG A 24 -24.83 15.71 22.48
N ILE A 25 -25.08 15.52 21.20
CA ILE A 25 -24.18 15.89 20.11
C ILE A 25 -24.21 17.42 19.92
N THR A 26 -23.03 18.00 19.67
CA THR A 26 -22.83 19.42 19.34
C THR A 26 -22.36 19.63 17.90
N GLU A 27 -21.71 18.63 17.31
CA GLU A 27 -21.31 18.61 15.89
C GLU A 27 -21.35 17.17 15.38
N VAL A 28 -21.81 16.96 14.14
CA VAL A 28 -21.66 15.70 13.40
C VAL A 28 -20.93 16.00 12.12
N ALA A 29 -19.95 15.17 11.78
CA ALA A 29 -19.34 15.18 10.46
C ALA A 29 -19.24 13.78 9.89
N SER A 30 -19.37 13.70 8.56
CA SER A 30 -19.21 12.47 7.81
C SER A 30 -18.36 12.72 6.56
N VAL A 31 -17.52 11.75 6.24
CA VAL A 31 -16.68 11.71 5.03
C VAL A 31 -17.03 10.45 4.26
N TRP A 32 -17.42 10.61 3.00
CA TRP A 32 -17.79 9.50 2.13
C TRP A 32 -16.54 8.97 1.43
N VAL A 33 -16.30 7.68 1.61
CA VAL A 33 -15.19 6.97 0.97
C VAL A 33 -15.76 5.85 0.12
N ALA A 34 -15.41 5.82 -1.16
CA ALA A 34 -15.74 4.71 -2.06
C ALA A 34 -14.62 4.54 -3.08
N ASP A 35 -14.42 3.31 -3.55
CA ASP A 35 -13.40 2.98 -4.57
C ASP A 35 -11.98 3.49 -4.24
N GLY A 36 -11.64 3.57 -2.96
CA GLY A 36 -10.32 4.02 -2.50
C GLY A 36 -10.11 5.53 -2.48
N GLU A 37 -11.16 6.32 -2.74
CA GLU A 37 -11.10 7.78 -2.80
C GLU A 37 -12.11 8.42 -1.82
N ILE A 38 -11.80 9.65 -1.38
CA ILE A 38 -12.74 10.49 -0.63
C ILE A 38 -13.61 11.22 -1.65
N LEU A 39 -14.92 11.02 -1.58
CA LEU A 39 -15.88 11.58 -2.53
C LEU A 39 -16.43 12.93 -2.06
N GLU A 40 -16.78 13.03 -0.78
CA GLU A 40 -17.45 14.20 -0.23
C GLU A 40 -17.22 14.29 1.28
N GLU A 41 -17.27 15.53 1.79
CA GLU A 41 -17.16 15.89 3.20
C GLU A 41 -18.40 16.70 3.59
N ARG A 42 -19.06 16.34 4.70
CA ARG A 42 -20.16 17.15 5.27
C ARG A 42 -19.99 17.27 6.77
N SER A 43 -20.39 18.43 7.30
CA SER A 43 -20.51 18.64 8.74
C SER A 43 -21.67 19.59 9.07
N THR A 44 -22.20 19.47 10.29
CA THR A 44 -23.21 20.38 10.81
C THR A 44 -23.08 20.51 12.33
N LEU A 45 -23.25 21.74 12.83
CA LEU A 45 -23.43 21.98 14.26
C LEU A 45 -24.86 21.61 14.65
N VAL A 46 -25.03 21.14 15.88
CA VAL A 46 -26.33 20.81 16.45
C VAL A 46 -26.49 21.56 17.76
N ASN A 47 -27.63 22.21 17.95
CA ASN A 47 -27.96 22.78 19.24
C ASN A 47 -28.27 21.63 20.22
N PRO A 48 -27.43 21.39 21.24
CA PRO A 48 -27.60 20.27 22.14
C PRO A 48 -28.69 20.51 23.20
N GLU A 49 -29.30 21.70 23.23
CA GLU A 49 -30.26 22.17 24.24
C GLU A 49 -29.80 21.93 25.68
N GLN A 50 -28.48 21.99 25.88
CA GLN A 50 -27.85 21.87 27.19
C GLN A 50 -26.53 22.63 27.18
N TYR A 51 -26.05 22.94 28.38
CA TYR A 51 -24.77 23.59 28.58
C TYR A 51 -23.60 22.69 28.16
N ILE A 52 -22.67 23.23 27.37
CA ILE A 52 -21.38 22.62 27.05
C ILE A 52 -20.36 23.02 28.12
N PRO A 53 -19.83 22.09 28.93
CA PRO A 53 -18.79 22.38 29.93
C PRO A 53 -17.56 23.06 29.33
N GLN A 54 -16.95 23.99 30.07
CA GLN A 54 -15.80 24.78 29.59
C GLN A 54 -14.65 23.90 29.07
N GLN A 55 -14.31 22.82 29.78
CA GLN A 55 -13.26 21.88 29.36
C GLN A 55 -13.51 21.26 27.97
N ILE A 56 -14.79 21.05 27.60
CA ILE A 56 -15.17 20.53 26.29
C ILE A 56 -15.12 21.63 25.22
N GLN A 57 -15.52 22.86 25.59
CA GLN A 57 -15.38 24.02 24.70
C GLN A 57 -13.90 24.31 24.37
N GLU A 58 -13.01 24.19 25.36
CA GLU A 58 -11.55 24.34 25.16
C GLU A 58 -10.97 23.21 24.29
N MET A 59 -11.43 21.98 24.48
CA MET A 59 -10.97 20.83 23.71
C MET A 59 -11.42 20.89 22.25
N THR A 60 -12.69 21.24 22.01
CA THR A 60 -13.31 21.15 20.67
C THR A 60 -13.36 22.49 19.93
N GLY A 61 -13.20 23.61 20.64
CA GLY A 61 -13.44 24.95 20.10
C GLY A 61 -14.93 25.28 19.87
N ILE A 62 -15.87 24.38 20.18
CA ILE A 62 -17.31 24.61 20.00
C ILE A 62 -17.86 25.30 21.26
N THR A 63 -18.29 26.54 21.13
CA THR A 63 -18.83 27.32 22.25
C THR A 63 -20.35 27.21 22.37
N ASN A 64 -20.89 27.48 23.56
CA ASN A 64 -22.36 27.57 23.75
C ASN A 64 -23.00 28.60 22.82
N ALA A 65 -22.30 29.69 22.47
CA ALA A 65 -22.79 30.71 21.55
C ALA A 65 -22.91 30.19 20.11
N MET A 66 -21.94 29.39 19.65
CA MET A 66 -21.95 28.81 18.29
C MET A 66 -23.15 27.89 18.08
N VAL A 67 -23.46 27.05 19.07
CA VAL A 67 -24.54 26.06 18.95
C VAL A 67 -25.93 26.66 19.22
N LEU A 68 -26.02 27.87 19.79
CA LEU A 68 -27.30 28.49 20.11
C LEU A 68 -28.16 28.72 18.86
N ALA A 69 -27.54 29.19 17.78
CA ALA A 69 -28.19 29.42 16.49
C ALA A 69 -28.20 28.19 15.57
N ALA A 70 -27.56 27.09 15.97
CA ALA A 70 -27.54 25.85 15.20
C ALA A 70 -28.92 25.15 15.22
N PRO A 71 -29.23 24.29 14.23
CA PRO A 71 -30.47 23.53 14.23
C PRO A 71 -30.57 22.64 15.47
N LYS A 72 -31.74 22.62 16.11
CA LYS A 72 -32.07 21.69 17.19
C LYS A 72 -32.17 20.26 16.67
N GLY A 73 -32.17 19.29 17.59
CA GLY A 73 -32.20 17.88 17.24
C GLY A 73 -33.37 17.51 16.32
N GLU A 74 -34.55 18.08 16.52
CA GLU A 74 -35.76 17.80 15.74
C GLU A 74 -35.61 18.18 14.26
N ALA A 75 -34.79 19.19 13.95
CA ALA A 75 -34.50 19.61 12.59
C ALA A 75 -33.24 18.90 12.03
N ALA A 76 -32.19 18.78 12.84
CA ALA A 76 -30.89 18.28 12.40
C ALA A 76 -30.88 16.76 12.14
N PHE A 77 -31.43 15.95 13.06
CA PHE A 77 -31.30 14.50 12.99
C PHE A 77 -32.10 13.83 11.86
N PRO A 78 -33.29 14.31 11.44
CA PRO A 78 -33.93 13.83 10.22
C PRO A 78 -33.06 14.03 8.97
N GLU A 79 -32.32 15.14 8.88
CA GLU A 79 -31.40 15.41 7.78
C GLU A 79 -30.16 14.52 7.86
N ILE A 80 -29.50 14.46 9.03
CA ILE A 80 -28.32 13.60 9.27
C ILE A 80 -28.65 12.13 8.99
N ARG A 81 -29.87 11.67 9.31
CA ARG A 81 -30.29 10.30 9.00
C ARG A 81 -30.25 9.98 7.50
N ARG A 82 -30.48 10.97 6.63
CA ARG A 82 -30.45 10.82 5.16
C ARG A 82 -29.04 10.65 4.61
N TRP A 83 -28.01 11.00 5.39
CA TRP A 83 -26.62 10.77 5.01
C TRP A 83 -26.33 9.26 4.84
N PHE A 84 -27.00 8.42 5.63
CA PHE A 84 -26.77 6.97 5.68
C PHE A 84 -27.79 6.20 4.83
N THR A 85 -27.33 5.70 3.68
CA THR A 85 -28.10 4.85 2.76
C THR A 85 -28.06 3.39 3.18
N ALA A 86 -28.96 2.56 2.64
CA ALA A 86 -29.05 1.13 2.99
C ALA A 86 -27.79 0.34 2.62
N ASP A 87 -27.11 0.75 1.53
CA ASP A 87 -25.91 0.07 1.00
C ASP A 87 -24.60 0.67 1.53
N SER A 88 -24.67 1.57 2.52
CA SER A 88 -23.50 2.20 3.12
C SER A 88 -23.05 1.49 4.40
N LEU A 89 -21.77 1.65 4.74
CA LEU A 89 -21.16 1.12 5.97
C LEU A 89 -20.88 2.26 6.94
N PHE A 90 -21.43 2.18 8.16
CA PHE A 90 -21.08 3.12 9.22
C PHE A 90 -19.64 2.86 9.65
N THR A 91 -18.77 3.84 9.52
CA THR A 91 -17.35 3.67 9.85
C THR A 91 -16.90 4.77 10.80
N ALA A 92 -16.13 4.44 11.83
CA ALA A 92 -15.65 5.44 12.79
C ALA A 92 -14.43 4.94 13.56
N HIS A 93 -13.67 5.87 14.14
CA HIS A 93 -12.56 5.52 15.01
C HIS A 93 -13.08 5.33 16.44
N ASN A 94 -13.10 4.08 16.91
CA ASN A 94 -13.87 3.70 18.12
C ASN A 94 -15.40 3.76 17.92
N ALA A 95 -15.86 3.26 16.77
CA ALA A 95 -17.23 3.39 16.27
C ALA A 95 -18.40 3.13 17.24
N THR A 96 -18.21 2.34 18.29
CA THR A 96 -19.25 2.15 19.32
C THR A 96 -19.66 3.45 19.99
N PHE A 97 -18.74 4.42 20.14
CA PHE A 97 -19.04 5.72 20.73
C PHE A 97 -19.98 6.53 19.84
N ASP A 98 -19.53 6.84 18.62
CA ASP A 98 -20.24 7.68 17.65
C ASP A 98 -21.59 7.08 17.26
N PHE A 99 -21.61 5.77 17.01
CA PHE A 99 -22.83 5.04 16.67
C PHE A 99 -23.88 5.14 17.77
N ASN A 100 -23.50 4.98 19.04
CA ASN A 100 -24.44 5.06 20.16
C ASN A 100 -24.99 6.49 20.35
N PHE A 101 -24.16 7.52 20.18
CA PHE A 101 -24.61 8.91 20.24
C PHE A 101 -25.63 9.22 19.15
N LEU A 102 -25.40 8.75 17.91
CA LEU A 102 -26.36 8.91 16.81
C LEU A 102 -27.63 8.12 17.06
N GLN A 103 -27.55 6.85 17.47
CA GLN A 103 -28.73 6.02 17.77
C GLN A 103 -29.63 6.64 18.85
N GLN A 104 -29.03 7.12 19.95
CA GLN A 104 -29.77 7.78 21.03
C GLN A 104 -30.37 9.10 20.58
N SER A 105 -29.66 9.85 19.73
CA SER A 105 -30.17 11.11 19.20
C SER A 105 -31.34 10.90 18.24
N PHE A 106 -31.26 9.92 17.33
CA PHE A 106 -32.38 9.53 16.48
C PHE A 106 -33.60 9.08 17.30
N HIS A 107 -33.37 8.24 18.32
CA HIS A 107 -34.46 7.77 19.19
C HIS A 107 -35.19 8.92 19.90
N ARG A 108 -34.46 9.92 20.42
CA ARG A 108 -35.07 11.07 21.12
C ARG A 108 -36.02 11.88 20.26
N VAL A 109 -35.73 12.00 18.97
CA VAL A 109 -36.53 12.79 18.03
C VAL A 109 -37.50 11.94 17.22
N GLY A 110 -37.68 10.66 17.58
CA GLY A 110 -38.58 9.74 16.88
C GLY A 110 -38.14 9.35 15.46
N VAL A 111 -36.86 9.52 15.14
CA VAL A 111 -36.29 9.13 13.84
C VAL A 111 -35.83 7.67 13.91
N LYS A 112 -36.09 6.90 12.84
CA LYS A 112 -35.61 5.52 12.74
C LYS A 112 -34.08 5.47 12.77
N GLY A 113 -33.53 4.68 13.68
CA GLY A 113 -32.08 4.51 13.81
C GLY A 113 -31.39 3.91 12.58
N LEU A 114 -30.08 3.82 12.68
CA LEU A 114 -29.18 3.15 11.74
C LEU A 114 -29.32 1.63 11.86
N SER A 115 -29.26 0.97 10.71
CA SER A 115 -29.30 -0.49 10.56
C SER A 115 -28.11 -1.02 9.76
N GLN A 116 -27.16 -0.14 9.41
CA GLN A 116 -25.97 -0.46 8.65
C GLN A 116 -24.97 -1.25 9.49
N ASP A 117 -24.21 -2.11 8.83
CA ASP A 117 -23.04 -2.74 9.44
C ASP A 117 -22.01 -1.67 9.86
N THR A 118 -21.30 -1.95 10.94
CA THR A 118 -20.36 -1.02 11.58
C THR A 118 -18.91 -1.50 11.47
N LEU A 119 -18.05 -0.67 10.88
CA LEU A 119 -16.61 -0.87 10.81
C LEU A 119 -15.86 0.08 11.75
N CYS A 120 -14.98 -0.46 12.59
CA CYS A 120 -14.22 0.29 13.56
C CYS A 120 -12.74 0.32 13.19
N THR A 121 -12.22 1.47 12.75
CA THR A 121 -10.80 1.59 12.32
C THR A 121 -9.83 1.31 13.46
N LEU A 122 -10.21 1.59 14.71
CA LEU A 122 -9.46 1.21 15.90
C LEU A 122 -9.28 -0.31 16.02
N ARG A 123 -10.37 -1.07 15.86
CA ARG A 123 -10.33 -2.54 15.95
C ARG A 123 -9.56 -3.14 14.78
N LEU A 124 -9.81 -2.62 13.58
CA LEU A 124 -9.12 -3.05 12.36
C LEU A 124 -7.61 -2.79 12.44
N ALA A 125 -7.20 -1.60 12.87
CA ALA A 125 -5.80 -1.23 13.05
C ALA A 125 -5.07 -2.16 14.02
N ARG A 126 -5.70 -2.54 15.14
CA ARG A 126 -5.11 -3.50 16.10
C ARG A 126 -4.80 -4.87 15.49
N ARG A 127 -5.46 -5.23 14.39
CA ARG A 127 -5.29 -6.51 13.70
C ARG A 127 -4.24 -6.46 12.62
N LEU A 128 -4.29 -5.38 11.85
CA LEU A 128 -3.42 -5.17 10.70
C LEU A 128 -2.05 -4.65 11.12
N LEU A 129 -1.93 -4.03 12.30
CA LEU A 129 -0.69 -3.41 12.78
C LEU A 129 -0.26 -3.98 14.15
N PRO A 130 0.03 -5.29 14.25
CA PRO A 130 0.29 -5.95 15.55
C PRO A 130 1.55 -5.44 16.27
N ALA A 131 2.52 -4.87 15.54
CA ALA A 131 3.75 -4.31 16.11
C ALA A 131 3.57 -2.90 16.70
N LYS A 132 2.43 -2.23 16.46
CA LYS A 132 2.21 -0.84 16.90
C LYS A 132 1.78 -0.78 18.36
N LYS A 133 2.40 0.14 19.12
CA LYS A 133 1.92 0.54 20.46
C LYS A 133 0.98 1.74 20.37
N GLY A 134 -0.19 1.62 20.98
CA GLY A 134 -1.20 2.69 21.08
C GLY A 134 -1.94 2.97 19.77
N PHE A 135 -3.27 3.06 19.85
CA PHE A 135 -4.16 3.13 18.69
C PHE A 135 -5.19 4.27 18.77
N SER A 136 -4.98 5.31 19.59
CA SER A 136 -5.83 6.50 19.49
C SER A 136 -5.69 7.13 18.11
N LEU A 137 -6.72 7.86 17.65
CA LEU A 137 -6.71 8.48 16.32
C LEU A 137 -5.44 9.30 16.08
N GLY A 138 -5.08 10.20 17.00
CA GLY A 138 -3.83 10.96 16.90
C GLY A 138 -2.57 10.09 16.81
N LYS A 139 -2.48 9.00 17.59
CA LYS A 139 -1.34 8.07 17.54
C LYS A 139 -1.32 7.21 16.28
N LEU A 140 -2.49 6.93 15.68
CA LEU A 140 -2.60 6.21 14.42
C LEU A 140 -2.33 7.12 13.24
N ALA A 141 -2.88 8.34 13.23
CA ALA A 141 -2.63 9.34 12.20
C ALA A 141 -1.15 9.72 12.16
N ALA A 142 -0.52 9.98 13.32
CA ALA A 142 0.93 10.17 13.40
C ALA A 142 1.70 8.91 12.95
N TYR A 143 1.24 7.73 13.39
CA TYR A 143 1.74 6.46 12.87
C TYR A 143 1.19 6.14 11.47
N LEU A 144 0.61 7.01 10.67
CA LEU A 144 0.27 6.69 9.28
C LEU A 144 0.68 7.83 8.37
N GLY A 145 1.23 8.90 8.93
CA GLY A 145 1.61 10.06 8.17
C GLY A 145 0.43 10.89 7.71
N ILE A 146 -0.62 10.92 8.53
CA ILE A 146 -1.86 11.60 8.22
C ILE A 146 -1.87 12.88 9.04
N ARG A 147 -1.71 14.01 8.35
CA ARG A 147 -1.91 15.33 8.94
C ARG A 147 -3.38 15.50 9.34
N ILE A 148 -3.63 15.68 10.63
CA ILE A 148 -4.96 16.03 11.15
C ILE A 148 -5.14 17.53 11.00
N ARG A 149 -6.18 17.95 10.28
CA ARG A 149 -6.62 19.35 10.19
C ARG A 149 -7.60 19.61 11.34
N ASN A 150 -7.50 20.74 12.04
CA ASN A 150 -8.44 21.15 13.09
C ASN A 150 -8.81 20.01 14.05
N ARG A 151 -7.80 19.45 14.74
CA ARG A 151 -7.96 18.35 15.68
C ARG A 151 -9.06 18.64 16.70
N HIS A 152 -9.89 17.65 17.03
CA HIS A 152 -11.06 17.81 17.94
C HIS A 152 -12.20 18.67 17.36
N ARG A 153 -12.24 18.78 16.04
CA ARG A 153 -13.45 19.11 15.29
C ARG A 153 -13.89 17.85 14.57
N ALA A 154 -15.20 17.61 14.54
CA ALA A 154 -15.74 16.38 13.99
C ALA A 154 -15.26 16.13 12.56
N LEU A 155 -15.23 17.18 11.72
CA LEU A 155 -14.80 17.03 10.32
C LEU A 155 -13.31 16.69 10.19
N GLY A 156 -12.47 17.32 11.01
CA GLY A 156 -11.04 17.07 11.04
C GLY A 156 -10.70 15.63 11.42
N ASP A 157 -11.38 15.13 12.45
CA ASP A 157 -11.17 13.79 12.98
C ASP A 157 -11.82 12.71 12.08
N ALA A 158 -12.98 12.97 11.47
CA ALA A 158 -13.59 12.11 10.45
C ALA A 158 -12.71 11.98 9.20
N PHE A 159 -12.16 13.09 8.71
CA PHE A 159 -11.25 13.10 7.55
C PHE A 159 -9.95 12.33 7.84
N ALA A 160 -9.35 12.57 9.01
CA ALA A 160 -8.19 11.79 9.44
C ALA A 160 -8.52 10.29 9.53
N THR A 161 -9.68 9.95 10.08
CA THR A 161 -10.17 8.56 10.16
C THR A 161 -10.38 7.96 8.77
N ALA A 162 -10.84 8.72 7.79
CA ALA A 162 -11.03 8.27 6.41
C ALA A 162 -9.68 7.93 5.75
N LYS A 163 -8.67 8.78 5.93
CA LYS A 163 -7.30 8.47 5.47
C LYS A 163 -6.71 7.24 6.18
N VAL A 164 -6.97 7.09 7.49
CA VAL A 164 -6.57 5.89 8.24
C VAL A 164 -7.24 4.66 7.65
N LEU A 165 -8.55 4.72 7.39
CA LEU A 165 -9.32 3.62 6.79
C LEU A 165 -8.72 3.20 5.45
N LEU A 166 -8.48 4.14 4.52
CA LEU A 166 -7.91 3.83 3.20
C LEU A 166 -6.59 3.05 3.32
N THR A 167 -5.71 3.49 4.22
CA THR A 167 -4.44 2.78 4.47
C THR A 167 -4.66 1.38 5.04
N LEU A 168 -5.61 1.22 5.96
CA LEU A 168 -5.94 -0.09 6.54
C LEU A 168 -6.59 -1.03 5.52
N LEU A 169 -7.42 -0.51 4.61
CA LEU A 169 -8.01 -1.29 3.53
C LEU A 169 -6.92 -1.84 2.60
N ASP A 170 -5.93 -1.02 2.25
CA ASP A 170 -4.77 -1.45 1.46
C ASP A 170 -3.99 -2.58 2.14
N ILE A 171 -3.70 -2.44 3.44
CA ILE A 171 -3.00 -3.50 4.20
C ILE A 171 -3.87 -4.77 4.27
N ALA A 172 -5.17 -4.63 4.51
CA ALA A 172 -6.08 -5.76 4.58
C ALA A 172 -6.13 -6.52 3.24
N GLU A 173 -6.16 -5.81 2.12
CA GLU A 173 -6.17 -6.41 0.78
C GLU A 173 -4.80 -7.04 0.44
N ASP A 174 -3.71 -6.27 0.58
CA ASP A 174 -2.37 -6.70 0.16
C ASP A 174 -1.77 -7.79 1.05
N GLU A 175 -1.96 -7.70 2.37
CA GLU A 175 -1.30 -8.58 3.35
C GLU A 175 -2.21 -9.71 3.84
N TYR A 176 -3.51 -9.47 3.92
CA TYR A 176 -4.48 -10.41 4.48
C TYR A 176 -5.48 -10.97 3.45
N GLY A 177 -5.47 -10.46 2.22
CA GLY A 177 -6.38 -10.90 1.16
C GLY A 177 -7.85 -10.62 1.45
N CYS A 178 -8.15 -9.59 2.24
CA CYS A 178 -9.52 -9.15 2.51
C CYS A 178 -10.09 -8.43 1.29
N GLU A 179 -11.22 -8.91 0.75
CA GLU A 179 -11.79 -8.40 -0.50
C GLU A 179 -13.27 -7.97 -0.37
N ALA A 180 -13.98 -8.53 0.61
CA ALA A 180 -15.36 -8.21 0.93
C ALA A 180 -15.47 -7.46 2.27
N ILE A 181 -16.54 -6.70 2.43
CA ILE A 181 -16.89 -6.06 3.71
C ILE A 181 -16.94 -7.11 4.83
N ASP A 182 -17.47 -8.29 4.55
CA ASP A 182 -17.53 -9.39 5.52
C ASP A 182 -16.14 -9.86 5.98
N ASP A 183 -15.10 -9.76 5.14
CA ASP A 183 -13.72 -10.08 5.54
C ASP A 183 -13.24 -9.06 6.58
N LEU A 184 -13.47 -7.77 6.33
CA LEU A 184 -13.09 -6.69 7.24
C LEU A 184 -13.85 -6.79 8.56
N LEU A 185 -15.16 -7.02 8.49
CA LEU A 185 -16.02 -7.18 9.66
C LEU A 185 -15.56 -8.37 10.50
N ARG A 186 -15.23 -9.51 9.89
CA ARG A 186 -14.69 -10.65 10.64
C ARG A 186 -13.31 -10.36 11.21
N LEU A 187 -12.44 -9.73 10.42
CA LEU A 187 -11.08 -9.41 10.85
C LEU A 187 -11.09 -8.52 12.09
N GLN A 188 -11.94 -7.49 12.15
CA GLN A 188 -12.04 -6.61 13.32
C GLN A 188 -12.54 -7.32 14.59
N PHE A 189 -13.27 -8.43 14.46
CA PHE A 189 -13.86 -9.19 15.58
C PHE A 189 -13.09 -10.46 15.98
N ARG A 190 -11.99 -10.82 15.29
CA ARG A 190 -11.17 -11.98 15.70
C ARG A 190 -10.72 -11.83 17.17
N PRO A 191 -10.52 -12.89 17.96
CA PRO A 191 -9.88 -12.78 19.28
C PRO A 191 -8.40 -12.41 19.16
N THR A 192 -7.82 -11.63 20.09
CA THR A 192 -6.39 -11.23 20.08
C THR A 192 -5.46 -12.28 20.69
N THR A 193 -5.97 -13.44 21.11
CA THR A 193 -5.17 -14.45 21.81
C THR A 193 -4.24 -15.17 20.86
N ALA A 194 -2.97 -15.24 21.27
CA ALA A 194 -1.89 -15.99 20.65
C ALA A 194 -2.35 -17.36 20.14
N PHE A 195 -1.81 -17.73 18.98
CA PHE A 195 -1.91 -19.02 18.32
C PHE A 195 -1.64 -20.17 19.31
N ARG A 196 -2.68 -20.70 19.97
CA ARG A 196 -2.60 -22.03 20.59
C ARG A 196 -2.77 -23.03 19.46
N LYS A 197 -1.74 -23.85 19.22
CA LYS A 197 -1.82 -25.07 18.42
C LYS A 197 -3.14 -25.77 18.73
N GLY A 198 -4.03 -25.82 17.75
CA GLY A 198 -5.32 -26.49 17.88
C GLY A 198 -5.09 -27.95 18.23
N LYS A 199 -5.70 -28.40 19.32
CA LYS A 199 -5.83 -29.82 19.65
C LYS A 199 -6.52 -30.52 18.48
N THR A 200 -5.97 -31.68 18.10
CA THR A 200 -6.60 -32.67 17.25
C THR A 200 -7.97 -33.01 17.83
N VAL A 201 -9.06 -32.66 17.12
CA VAL A 201 -10.40 -33.12 17.45
C VAL A 201 -10.62 -34.43 16.71
N LYS A 202 -10.95 -35.49 17.46
CA LYS A 202 -11.32 -36.78 16.90
C LYS A 202 -12.62 -36.67 16.12
N GLU A 203 -12.62 -37.30 14.96
CA GLU A 203 -13.78 -37.49 14.09
C GLU A 203 -14.89 -38.23 14.82
N ASN A 204 -16.12 -37.72 14.73
CA ASN A 204 -17.32 -38.52 14.83
C ASN A 204 -18.17 -38.18 13.60
N GLY A 205 -18.48 -39.22 12.84
CA GLY A 205 -19.07 -39.14 11.51
C GLY A 205 -20.52 -38.66 11.49
N THR A 206 -20.89 -38.13 10.34
CA THR A 206 -22.21 -38.32 9.72
C THR A 206 -22.01 -38.04 8.23
N GLU A 207 -22.08 -39.10 7.44
CA GLU A 207 -21.98 -39.07 6.00
C GLU A 207 -23.22 -38.40 5.42
N SER A 208 -23.03 -37.33 4.65
CA SER A 208 -23.99 -36.96 3.60
C SER A 208 -23.22 -36.81 2.31
N GLU A 209 -23.47 -37.76 1.41
CA GLU A 209 -22.96 -37.82 0.05
C GLU A 209 -23.33 -36.56 -0.73
N SER A 210 -22.32 -35.75 -1.03
CA SER A 210 -22.27 -35.05 -2.30
C SER A 210 -20.84 -35.18 -2.80
N GLN A 211 -20.68 -35.63 -4.03
CA GLN A 211 -19.42 -35.77 -4.75
C GLN A 211 -18.73 -34.40 -4.88
N GLN A 212 -18.14 -33.92 -3.80
CA GLN A 212 -17.22 -32.80 -3.80
C GLN A 212 -15.82 -33.40 -3.96
N ALA A 213 -15.14 -33.06 -5.05
CA ALA A 213 -13.75 -33.41 -5.26
C ALA A 213 -12.92 -32.88 -4.08
N LYS A 214 -12.64 -33.73 -3.10
CA LYS A 214 -11.65 -33.45 -2.06
C LYS A 214 -10.29 -33.36 -2.76
N PRO A 215 -9.60 -32.20 -2.75
CA PRO A 215 -8.29 -32.09 -3.39
C PRO A 215 -7.23 -32.67 -2.44
N THR A 216 -7.17 -34.00 -2.32
CA THR A 216 -6.14 -34.68 -1.51
C THR A 216 -4.82 -34.87 -2.26
N ASP A 217 -4.83 -34.82 -3.60
CA ASP A 217 -3.65 -35.07 -4.45
C ASP A 217 -2.99 -33.78 -5.00
N LEU A 218 -3.04 -32.68 -4.25
CA LEU A 218 -2.37 -31.44 -4.68
C LEU A 218 -0.88 -31.43 -4.29
N PRO A 219 -0.02 -30.84 -5.15
CA PRO A 219 1.40 -30.72 -4.86
C PRO A 219 1.64 -29.74 -3.70
N SER A 220 2.71 -29.96 -2.95
CA SER A 220 3.16 -29.07 -1.87
C SER A 220 4.09 -27.97 -2.37
N THR A 221 3.93 -27.56 -3.62
CA THR A 221 4.78 -26.60 -4.34
C THR A 221 4.10 -25.23 -4.43
N PRO A 222 4.86 -24.13 -4.69
CA PRO A 222 4.29 -22.86 -5.06
C PRO A 222 3.52 -22.96 -6.38
N GLY A 223 2.46 -22.17 -6.55
CA GLY A 223 1.73 -22.18 -7.80
C GLY A 223 0.46 -21.37 -7.81
N ILE A 224 -0.24 -21.48 -8.93
CA ILE A 224 -1.57 -20.91 -9.16
C ILE A 224 -2.63 -22.01 -9.05
N TYR A 225 -3.77 -21.69 -8.47
CA TYR A 225 -4.97 -22.52 -8.54
C TYR A 225 -6.11 -21.75 -9.18
N ARG A 226 -6.90 -22.44 -10.00
CA ARG A 226 -8.11 -21.95 -10.65
C ARG A 226 -9.30 -22.75 -10.15
N MET A 227 -10.29 -22.06 -9.61
CA MET A 227 -11.55 -22.67 -9.20
C MET A 227 -12.54 -22.55 -10.34
N ILE A 228 -13.04 -23.69 -10.82
CA ILE A 228 -13.83 -23.76 -12.06
C ILE A 228 -15.23 -24.22 -11.72
N GLY A 229 -16.23 -23.50 -12.24
CA GLY A 229 -17.64 -23.79 -12.04
C GLY A 229 -18.26 -24.60 -13.19
N ALA A 230 -19.59 -24.61 -13.23
CA ALA A 230 -20.32 -25.18 -14.37
C ALA A 230 -19.94 -24.48 -15.70
N LYS A 231 -20.05 -25.22 -16.81
CA LYS A 231 -19.72 -24.73 -18.16
C LYS A 231 -18.26 -24.24 -18.30
N ASN A 232 -17.31 -24.82 -17.55
CA ASN A 232 -15.88 -24.46 -17.55
C ASN A 232 -15.58 -22.98 -17.24
N GLN A 233 -16.50 -22.26 -16.58
CA GLN A 233 -16.25 -20.87 -16.21
C GLN A 233 -15.22 -20.76 -15.07
N ILE A 234 -14.22 -19.89 -15.22
CA ILE A 234 -13.23 -19.63 -14.17
C ILE A 234 -13.87 -18.69 -13.14
N LEU A 235 -14.09 -19.23 -11.94
CA LEU A 235 -14.70 -18.50 -10.83
C LEU A 235 -13.67 -17.66 -10.10
N TYR A 236 -12.49 -18.24 -9.83
CA TYR A 236 -11.43 -17.62 -9.05
C TYR A 236 -10.05 -18.12 -9.48
N VAL A 237 -9.06 -17.25 -9.39
CA VAL A 237 -7.64 -17.50 -9.59
C VAL A 237 -6.92 -17.04 -8.33
N GLY A 238 -6.05 -17.86 -7.76
CA GLY A 238 -5.24 -17.45 -6.63
C GLY A 238 -3.84 -18.06 -6.64
N LYS A 239 -2.91 -17.45 -5.92
CA LYS A 239 -1.54 -17.95 -5.69
C LYS A 239 -1.40 -18.67 -4.36
N ALA A 240 -0.43 -19.55 -4.28
CA ALA A 240 -0.04 -20.25 -3.07
C ALA A 240 1.49 -20.40 -2.99
N LYS A 241 2.05 -20.31 -1.78
CA LYS A 241 3.40 -20.84 -1.49
C LYS A 241 3.39 -22.38 -1.41
N ASN A 242 2.26 -22.95 -1.02
CA ASN A 242 2.01 -24.38 -0.97
C ASN A 242 0.57 -24.61 -1.45
N LEU A 243 0.42 -25.20 -2.65
CA LEU A 243 -0.88 -25.42 -3.29
C LEU A 243 -1.80 -26.31 -2.45
N ARG A 244 -1.28 -27.41 -1.90
CA ARG A 244 -2.03 -28.33 -1.04
C ARG A 244 -2.65 -27.63 0.17
N ASP A 245 -1.85 -26.90 0.94
CA ASP A 245 -2.32 -26.22 2.15
C ASP A 245 -3.30 -25.10 1.82
N ARG A 246 -2.98 -24.29 0.80
CA ARG A 246 -3.79 -23.14 0.43
C ARG A 246 -5.15 -23.57 -0.12
N VAL A 247 -5.18 -24.49 -1.08
CA VAL A 247 -6.44 -24.98 -1.66
C VAL A 247 -7.23 -25.77 -0.62
N GLY A 248 -6.56 -26.63 0.15
CA GLY A 248 -7.20 -27.42 1.21
C GLY A 248 -7.92 -26.54 2.24
N SER A 249 -7.41 -25.33 2.52
CA SER A 249 -8.05 -24.39 3.46
C SER A 249 -9.49 -23.98 3.08
N TYR A 250 -9.86 -24.04 1.80
CA TYR A 250 -11.21 -23.70 1.32
C TYR A 250 -12.26 -24.79 1.61
N PHE A 251 -11.81 -26.03 1.82
CA PHE A 251 -12.67 -27.20 1.95
C PHE A 251 -12.68 -27.78 3.37
N ARG A 252 -12.02 -27.12 4.34
CA ARG A 252 -12.01 -27.58 5.73
C ARG A 252 -13.40 -27.38 6.37
N PRO A 253 -13.96 -28.40 7.04
CA PRO A 253 -15.19 -28.26 7.82
C PRO A 253 -15.03 -27.14 8.88
N GLY A 254 -16.01 -26.25 8.98
CA GLY A 254 -15.98 -25.13 9.92
C GLY A 254 -15.07 -23.96 9.51
N ALA A 255 -14.57 -23.92 8.28
CA ALA A 255 -13.82 -22.77 7.78
C ALA A 255 -14.68 -21.49 7.76
N ASP A 256 -14.19 -20.44 8.41
CA ASP A 256 -14.85 -19.14 8.52
C ASP A 256 -14.71 -18.33 7.21
N HIS A 257 -15.36 -18.80 6.14
CA HIS A 257 -15.37 -18.16 4.81
C HIS A 257 -16.51 -17.15 4.66
N THR A 258 -16.23 -16.02 3.99
CA THR A 258 -17.25 -14.99 3.73
C THR A 258 -18.41 -15.56 2.94
N PRO A 259 -19.62 -14.99 3.03
CA PRO A 259 -20.76 -15.40 2.22
C PRO A 259 -20.42 -15.53 0.73
N LYS A 260 -19.64 -14.59 0.18
CA LYS A 260 -19.16 -14.63 -1.22
C LYS A 260 -18.27 -15.85 -1.49
N ILE A 261 -17.27 -16.11 -0.64
CA ILE A 261 -16.37 -17.27 -0.78
C ILE A 261 -17.13 -18.58 -0.57
N ARG A 262 -18.06 -18.64 0.39
CA ARG A 262 -18.90 -19.82 0.62
C ARG A 262 -19.78 -20.12 -0.59
N GLU A 263 -20.37 -19.09 -1.19
CA GLU A 263 -21.16 -19.22 -2.41
C GLU A 263 -20.31 -19.65 -3.61
N MET A 264 -19.09 -19.12 -3.72
CA MET A 264 -18.12 -19.57 -4.71
C MET A 264 -17.82 -21.05 -4.53
N VAL A 265 -17.45 -21.49 -3.32
CA VAL A 265 -17.08 -22.87 -3.00
C VAL A 265 -18.18 -23.85 -3.36
N LYS A 266 -19.46 -23.50 -3.09
CA LYS A 266 -20.62 -24.31 -3.52
C LYS A 266 -20.74 -24.50 -5.03
N ARG A 267 -20.23 -23.56 -5.82
CA ARG A 267 -20.32 -23.58 -7.29
C ARG A 267 -19.10 -24.25 -7.95
N ILE A 268 -18.07 -24.58 -7.18
CA ILE A 268 -16.86 -25.24 -7.69
C ILE A 268 -17.25 -26.64 -8.17
N LYS A 269 -16.87 -26.95 -9.41
CA LYS A 269 -16.95 -28.28 -10.02
C LYS A 269 -15.59 -28.96 -10.03
N ARG A 270 -14.51 -28.20 -10.25
CA ARG A 270 -13.14 -28.69 -10.16
C ARG A 270 -12.16 -27.57 -9.81
N VAL A 271 -10.99 -27.97 -9.32
CA VAL A 271 -9.84 -27.08 -9.13
C VAL A 271 -8.74 -27.53 -10.08
N GLU A 272 -8.22 -26.60 -10.87
CA GLU A 272 -7.02 -26.80 -11.68
C GLU A 272 -5.85 -26.10 -11.01
N VAL A 273 -4.66 -26.71 -11.04
CA VAL A 273 -3.45 -26.11 -10.50
C VAL A 273 -2.36 -26.02 -11.56
N GLU A 274 -1.55 -24.97 -11.48
CA GLU A 274 -0.38 -24.71 -12.31
C GLU A 274 0.78 -24.47 -11.34
N GLU A 275 1.70 -25.44 -11.26
CA GLU A 275 2.90 -25.34 -10.43
C GLU A 275 3.82 -24.25 -10.98
N THR A 276 4.43 -23.48 -10.08
CA THR A 276 5.43 -22.47 -10.40
C THR A 276 6.70 -22.75 -9.63
N GLY A 277 7.86 -22.43 -10.20
CA GLY A 277 9.13 -22.74 -9.54
C GLY A 277 9.36 -21.99 -8.23
N SER A 278 8.77 -20.81 -8.04
CA SER A 278 8.95 -19.97 -6.85
C SER A 278 7.70 -19.15 -6.51
N GLU A 279 7.68 -18.57 -5.32
CA GLU A 279 6.62 -17.63 -4.94
C GLU A 279 6.55 -16.41 -5.87
N LEU A 280 7.70 -15.87 -6.31
CA LEU A 280 7.74 -14.72 -7.22
C LEU A 280 7.05 -15.05 -8.56
N ALA A 281 7.32 -16.23 -9.11
CA ALA A 281 6.63 -16.72 -10.30
C ALA A 281 5.11 -16.78 -10.09
N ALA A 282 4.66 -17.32 -8.95
CA ALA A 282 3.23 -17.37 -8.60
C ALA A 282 2.61 -15.95 -8.47
N ILE A 283 3.30 -15.00 -7.85
CA ILE A 283 2.81 -13.62 -7.71
C ILE A 283 2.59 -12.96 -9.07
N LEU A 284 3.59 -13.04 -9.95
CA LEU A 284 3.52 -12.41 -11.28
C LEU A 284 2.50 -13.11 -12.18
N ARG A 285 2.44 -14.45 -12.12
CA ARG A 285 1.50 -15.24 -12.92
C ARG A 285 0.05 -15.04 -12.48
N GLU A 286 -0.23 -15.01 -11.17
CA GLU A 286 -1.56 -14.71 -10.62
C GLU A 286 -2.05 -13.36 -11.10
N SER A 287 -1.20 -12.33 -10.94
CA SER A 287 -1.51 -10.97 -11.37
C SER A 287 -1.98 -10.98 -12.83
N ARG A 288 -1.15 -11.49 -13.76
CA ARG A 288 -1.49 -11.55 -15.19
C ARG A 288 -2.79 -12.29 -15.47
N LEU A 289 -2.99 -13.46 -14.87
CA LEU A 289 -4.18 -14.28 -15.07
C LEU A 289 -5.46 -13.60 -14.57
N ILE A 290 -5.40 -12.88 -13.45
CA ILE A 290 -6.56 -12.12 -12.97
C ILE A 290 -6.90 -10.98 -13.94
N LYS A 291 -5.90 -10.28 -14.48
CA LYS A 291 -6.12 -9.20 -15.45
C LYS A 291 -6.71 -9.73 -16.76
N GLU A 292 -6.20 -10.85 -17.25
CA GLU A 292 -6.63 -11.50 -18.48
C GLU A 292 -8.03 -12.12 -18.37
N LEU A 293 -8.26 -12.92 -17.32
CA LEU A 293 -9.46 -13.76 -17.20
C LEU A 293 -10.62 -13.04 -16.50
N GLN A 294 -10.33 -11.95 -15.79
CA GLN A 294 -11.28 -11.18 -14.97
C GLN A 294 -12.28 -12.07 -14.19
N PRO A 295 -11.84 -13.08 -13.42
CA PRO A 295 -12.76 -14.06 -12.84
C PRO A 295 -13.83 -13.41 -11.97
N LYS A 296 -15.02 -14.03 -11.91
CA LYS A 296 -16.18 -13.44 -11.23
C LYS A 296 -15.94 -13.19 -9.74
N TYR A 297 -15.23 -14.10 -9.08
CA TYR A 297 -15.04 -14.06 -7.64
C TYR A 297 -13.73 -13.41 -7.20
N ASN A 298 -12.74 -13.25 -8.09
CA ASN A 298 -11.63 -12.34 -7.83
C ASN A 298 -12.15 -10.91 -7.70
N THR A 299 -11.65 -10.20 -6.71
CA THR A 299 -11.95 -8.77 -6.52
C THR A 299 -10.67 -7.97 -6.56
N ALA A 300 -9.67 -8.43 -5.80
CA ALA A 300 -8.31 -7.91 -5.83
C ALA A 300 -7.65 -8.22 -7.18
N GLY A 301 -6.76 -7.32 -7.62
CA GLY A 301 -5.95 -7.51 -8.83
C GLY A 301 -6.71 -7.45 -10.16
N LYS A 302 -8.03 -7.26 -10.17
CA LYS A 302 -8.82 -7.10 -11.42
C LYS A 302 -8.65 -5.72 -12.04
N ARG A 303 -8.69 -4.68 -11.21
CA ARG A 303 -8.49 -3.29 -11.65
C ARG A 303 -7.01 -3.01 -11.77
N ILE A 304 -6.63 -2.48 -12.91
CA ILE A 304 -5.32 -1.91 -13.14
C ILE A 304 -5.26 -0.57 -12.39
N ARG A 305 -4.51 -0.53 -11.29
CA ARG A 305 -4.37 0.67 -10.46
C ARG A 305 -3.51 1.72 -11.18
N ARG A 306 -3.77 3.00 -10.91
CA ARG A 306 -2.92 4.10 -11.36
C ARG A 306 -1.87 4.36 -10.28
N TYR A 307 -0.63 4.51 -10.70
CA TYR A 307 0.47 4.91 -9.86
C TYR A 307 1.12 6.14 -10.47
N GLY A 308 1.54 7.08 -9.65
CA GLY A 308 2.32 8.23 -10.12
C GLY A 308 3.81 8.05 -9.86
N PHE A 309 4.58 9.00 -10.38
CA PHE A 309 6.03 8.98 -10.38
C PHE A 309 6.56 10.39 -10.07
N LEU A 310 7.78 10.44 -9.54
CA LEU A 310 8.56 11.68 -9.57
C LEU A 310 9.39 11.68 -10.84
N ARG A 311 9.33 12.77 -11.59
CA ARG A 311 10.08 13.01 -12.83
C ARG A 311 11.15 14.04 -12.57
N LEU A 312 12.38 13.72 -12.96
CA LEU A 312 13.55 14.62 -12.97
C LEU A 312 14.11 14.68 -14.39
N ASP A 313 13.97 15.84 -15.03
CA ASP A 313 14.30 16.00 -16.44
C ASP A 313 15.76 16.40 -16.66
N LEU A 314 16.63 15.43 -16.88
CA LEU A 314 18.05 15.68 -17.11
C LEU A 314 18.37 16.26 -18.49
N THR A 315 17.37 16.41 -19.37
CA THR A 315 17.55 17.08 -20.68
C THR A 315 17.46 18.60 -20.56
N ASP A 316 16.84 19.12 -19.49
CA ASP A 316 16.87 20.54 -19.14
C ASP A 316 18.23 20.86 -18.49
N PRO A 317 18.93 21.94 -18.89
CA PRO A 317 20.15 22.39 -18.21
C PRO A 317 19.96 22.69 -16.72
N PHE A 318 18.73 23.02 -16.31
CA PHE A 318 18.34 23.25 -14.92
C PHE A 318 17.14 22.35 -14.56
N PRO A 319 17.36 21.03 -14.34
CA PRO A 319 16.29 20.08 -14.03
C PRO A 319 15.49 20.46 -12.78
N ARG A 320 14.19 20.20 -12.81
CA ARG A 320 13.34 20.24 -11.61
C ARG A 320 12.74 18.86 -11.32
N ILE A 321 12.39 18.62 -10.07
CA ILE A 321 11.61 17.45 -9.69
C ILE A 321 10.12 17.78 -9.71
N SER A 322 9.29 16.85 -10.18
CA SER A 322 7.84 17.05 -10.21
C SER A 322 7.08 15.73 -10.18
N TYR A 323 5.83 15.76 -9.73
CA TYR A 323 4.93 14.62 -9.83
C TYR A 323 4.36 14.49 -11.25
N VAL A 324 4.33 13.27 -11.78
CA VAL A 324 3.65 12.92 -13.04
C VAL A 324 2.85 11.61 -12.88
N PRO A 325 1.70 11.47 -13.55
CA PRO A 325 0.87 10.28 -13.44
C PRO A 325 1.38 9.09 -14.25
N GLU A 326 2.23 9.30 -15.25
CA GLU A 326 2.70 8.26 -16.18
C GLU A 326 4.17 8.52 -16.59
N VAL A 327 4.89 7.46 -16.95
CA VAL A 327 6.29 7.52 -17.41
C VAL A 327 6.30 7.74 -18.92
N SER A 328 7.07 8.71 -19.39
CA SER A 328 7.25 9.01 -20.82
C SER A 328 8.64 8.62 -21.32
N PRO A 329 8.80 8.25 -22.60
CA PRO A 329 10.10 7.93 -23.19
C PRO A 329 10.85 9.22 -23.60
N ASP A 330 11.09 10.11 -22.65
CA ASP A 330 11.61 11.47 -22.87
C ASP A 330 13.03 11.71 -22.35
N GLY A 331 13.69 10.65 -21.87
CA GLY A 331 15.05 10.74 -21.31
C GLY A 331 15.12 11.25 -19.87
N ALA A 332 13.98 11.61 -19.26
CA ALA A 332 13.93 11.96 -17.85
C ALA A 332 14.13 10.72 -16.95
N GLU A 333 14.58 10.97 -15.72
CA GLU A 333 14.63 9.96 -14.67
C GLU A 333 13.28 9.92 -13.92
N TYR A 334 12.79 8.71 -13.67
CA TYR A 334 11.52 8.49 -12.98
C TYR A 334 11.71 7.66 -11.73
N TYR A 335 11.13 8.11 -10.61
CA TYR A 335 11.16 7.43 -9.32
C TYR A 335 9.75 7.05 -8.91
N GLY A 336 9.58 5.88 -8.27
CA GLY A 336 8.28 5.32 -7.90
C GLY A 336 8.23 3.80 -8.14
N PRO A 337 7.03 3.21 -8.34
CA PRO A 337 5.70 3.83 -8.42
C PRO A 337 5.10 4.22 -7.06
N PHE A 338 4.51 5.42 -6.98
CA PHE A 338 3.77 5.92 -5.83
C PHE A 338 2.28 5.60 -5.95
N ARG A 339 1.72 4.97 -4.91
CA ARG A 339 0.28 4.64 -4.81
C ARG A 339 -0.60 5.87 -4.66
N ASN A 340 -0.12 6.85 -3.90
CA ASN A 340 -0.87 8.05 -3.54
C ASN A 340 -0.12 9.27 -4.09
N ARG A 341 -0.86 10.15 -4.77
CA ARG A 341 -0.36 11.44 -5.21
C ARG A 341 0.16 12.28 -4.03
N ASP A 342 -0.57 12.33 -2.92
CA ASP A 342 -0.17 13.05 -1.71
C ASP A 342 1.22 12.60 -1.23
N ALA A 343 1.52 11.30 -1.34
CA ALA A 343 2.80 10.74 -0.91
C ALA A 343 3.96 11.16 -1.81
N ALA A 344 3.71 11.27 -3.12
CA ALA A 344 4.71 11.75 -4.08
C ALA A 344 4.91 13.27 -3.93
N GLU A 345 3.83 14.03 -3.80
CA GLU A 345 3.88 15.49 -3.60
C GLU A 345 4.57 15.85 -2.28
N MET A 346 4.31 15.13 -1.19
CA MET A 346 5.03 15.33 0.08
C MET A 346 6.53 15.10 -0.06
N LEU A 347 6.96 14.12 -0.87
CA LEU A 347 8.38 13.90 -1.14
C LEU A 347 8.99 15.03 -1.99
N VAL A 348 8.25 15.58 -2.95
CA VAL A 348 8.67 16.78 -3.70
C VAL A 348 8.87 17.96 -2.73
N GLU A 349 7.89 18.22 -1.86
CA GLU A 349 8.00 19.30 -0.85
C GLU A 349 9.23 19.12 0.05
N VAL A 350 9.53 17.89 0.47
CA VAL A 350 10.73 17.61 1.26
C VAL A 350 11.99 17.91 0.45
N ILE A 351 12.04 17.47 -0.81
CA ILE A 351 13.20 17.70 -1.68
C ILE A 351 13.41 19.21 -1.89
N ASP A 352 12.36 19.95 -2.19
CA ASP A 352 12.43 21.40 -2.39
C ASP A 352 12.76 22.19 -1.10
N HIS A 353 12.70 21.55 0.07
CA HIS A 353 13.15 22.15 1.35
C HIS A 353 14.57 21.74 1.73
N LEU A 354 15.03 20.58 1.27
CA LEU A 354 16.37 20.07 1.58
C LEU A 354 17.41 20.51 0.57
N PHE A 355 16.98 20.72 -0.67
CA PHE A 355 17.83 20.98 -1.82
C PHE A 355 17.42 22.28 -2.51
N GLN A 356 18.37 22.96 -3.13
CA GLN A 356 18.17 24.29 -3.73
C GLN A 356 17.79 24.24 -5.22
N LEU A 357 16.95 23.28 -5.60
CA LEU A 357 16.43 23.18 -6.97
C LEU A 357 15.43 24.31 -7.26
N ARG A 358 15.21 24.58 -8.54
CA ARG A 358 14.19 25.54 -8.97
C ARG A 358 12.79 24.93 -8.97
N GLU A 359 11.82 25.73 -8.55
CA GLU A 359 10.39 25.38 -8.62
C GLU A 359 9.68 26.04 -9.84
N CYS A 360 10.32 27.01 -10.50
CA CYS A 360 9.69 27.78 -11.58
C CYS A 360 9.46 26.93 -12.85
N PRO A 361 8.27 27.00 -13.49
CA PRO A 361 7.87 26.04 -14.52
C PRO A 361 8.42 26.32 -15.92
N ASN A 362 8.77 27.58 -16.23
CA ASN A 362 9.13 28.03 -17.58
C ASN A 362 10.57 27.64 -17.95
N PRO A 363 10.91 27.35 -19.22
CA PRO A 363 12.31 27.17 -19.62
C PRO A 363 13.18 28.33 -19.14
N LEU A 364 14.40 28.02 -18.68
CA LEU A 364 15.28 29.00 -18.07
C LEU A 364 16.43 29.39 -18.99
N THR A 365 16.55 30.69 -19.23
CA THR A 365 17.74 31.30 -19.82
C THR A 365 18.33 32.25 -18.78
N PRO A 366 19.47 31.91 -18.15
CA PRO A 366 20.09 32.76 -17.15
C PRO A 366 20.46 34.14 -17.69
N ASP A 367 20.23 35.19 -16.90
CA ASP A 367 20.59 36.58 -17.20
C ASP A 367 20.84 37.35 -15.89
N ASN A 368 21.96 38.08 -15.81
CA ASN A 368 22.34 38.89 -14.63
C ASN A 368 21.34 40.01 -14.29
N ASN A 369 20.48 40.40 -15.24
CA ASN A 369 19.46 41.43 -15.00
C ASN A 369 18.18 40.87 -14.35
N VAL A 370 18.08 39.55 -14.19
CA VAL A 370 16.93 38.92 -13.54
C VAL A 370 17.01 39.10 -12.03
N VAL A 371 15.97 39.68 -11.44
CA VAL A 371 15.82 39.74 -9.98
C VAL A 371 15.37 38.37 -9.47
N PRO A 372 16.11 37.74 -8.53
CA PRO A 372 15.72 36.46 -7.94
C PRO A 372 14.33 36.50 -7.31
N CYS A 373 13.58 35.42 -7.47
CA CYS A 373 12.22 35.31 -6.94
C CYS A 373 12.21 35.06 -5.41
N PHE A 374 11.01 35.07 -4.84
CA PHE A 374 10.78 34.79 -3.42
C PHE A 374 11.43 33.49 -2.94
N TYR A 375 11.41 32.42 -3.74
CA TYR A 375 12.03 31.14 -3.37
C TYR A 375 13.53 31.23 -3.10
N HIS A 376 14.24 32.12 -3.80
CA HIS A 376 15.64 32.41 -3.49
C HIS A 376 15.79 33.17 -2.18
N GLN A 377 14.92 34.16 -1.94
CA GLN A 377 14.94 34.97 -0.71
C GLN A 377 14.74 34.12 0.55
N ILE A 378 14.00 33.02 0.45
CA ILE A 378 13.82 32.03 1.52
C ILE A 378 14.78 30.83 1.43
N HIS A 379 15.86 30.95 0.65
CA HIS A 379 16.92 29.95 0.48
C HIS A 379 16.50 28.57 -0.06
N ARG A 380 15.37 28.47 -0.75
CA ARG A 380 14.87 27.24 -1.40
C ARG A 380 15.35 27.07 -2.84
N CYS A 381 15.94 28.10 -3.43
CA CYS A 381 16.49 28.04 -4.78
C CYS A 381 17.82 28.81 -4.85
N GLY A 382 18.84 28.25 -5.50
CA GLY A 382 20.13 28.93 -5.70
C GLY A 382 20.08 30.08 -6.73
N ALA A 383 18.92 30.31 -7.34
CA ALA A 383 18.70 31.34 -8.37
C ALA A 383 19.65 31.24 -9.58
N PRO A 384 19.67 30.09 -10.29
CA PRO A 384 20.38 29.98 -11.56
C PRO A 384 19.86 30.99 -12.61
N CYS A 385 18.62 31.47 -12.45
CA CYS A 385 18.00 32.45 -13.34
C CYS A 385 18.73 33.79 -13.37
N ALA A 386 19.31 34.19 -12.25
CA ALA A 386 20.04 35.43 -12.07
C ALA A 386 21.56 35.23 -12.13
N MET A 387 22.02 34.05 -12.58
CA MET A 387 23.41 33.60 -12.54
C MET A 387 24.08 33.67 -11.15
N LEU A 388 23.30 33.68 -10.07
CA LEU A 388 23.82 33.61 -8.70
C LEU A 388 24.29 32.21 -8.30
N GLN A 389 23.85 31.21 -9.06
CA GLN A 389 24.32 29.84 -9.02
C GLN A 389 24.70 29.43 -10.44
N SER A 390 25.91 28.92 -10.61
CA SER A 390 26.37 28.41 -11.89
C SER A 390 25.64 27.13 -12.30
N GLY A 391 25.69 26.79 -13.59
CA GLY A 391 25.15 25.52 -14.08
C GLY A 391 25.81 24.30 -13.43
N GLU A 392 27.12 24.35 -13.16
CA GLU A 392 27.85 23.26 -12.51
C GLU A 392 27.41 23.07 -11.06
N GLU A 393 27.28 24.16 -10.29
CA GLU A 393 26.77 24.11 -8.92
C GLU A 393 25.32 23.63 -8.87
N TYR A 394 24.50 24.02 -9.85
CA TYR A 394 23.13 23.52 -9.96
C TYR A 394 23.09 22.01 -10.24
N LEU A 395 23.90 21.52 -11.17
CA LEU A 395 23.96 20.09 -11.48
C LEU A 395 24.52 19.27 -10.32
N ALA A 396 25.47 19.82 -9.55
CA ALA A 396 25.90 19.20 -8.30
C ALA A 396 24.73 19.05 -7.31
N GLU A 397 23.83 20.05 -7.22
CA GLU A 397 22.61 19.96 -6.41
C GLU A 397 21.66 18.86 -6.90
N VAL A 398 21.49 18.75 -8.22
CA VAL A 398 20.70 17.70 -8.87
C VAL A 398 21.27 16.32 -8.52
N ASP A 399 22.59 16.13 -8.55
CA ASP A 399 23.22 14.87 -8.17
C ASP A 399 23.01 14.52 -6.69
N ARG A 400 22.96 15.51 -5.79
CA ARG A 400 22.57 15.26 -4.38
C ARG A 400 21.13 14.77 -4.26
N VAL A 401 20.20 15.35 -5.03
CA VAL A 401 18.80 14.87 -5.09
C VAL A 401 18.74 13.44 -5.62
N ARG A 402 19.46 13.14 -6.70
CA ARG A 402 19.53 11.78 -7.28
C ARG A 402 20.06 10.78 -6.27
N ALA A 403 21.15 11.10 -5.56
CA ALA A 403 21.71 10.26 -4.50
C ALA A 403 20.74 10.05 -3.33
N ALA A 404 20.05 11.10 -2.90
CA ALA A 404 19.07 11.05 -1.81
C ALA A 404 17.86 10.20 -2.18
N LEU A 405 17.42 10.27 -3.43
CA LEU A 405 16.39 9.41 -3.99
C LEU A 405 16.88 7.97 -4.12
N SER A 406 18.14 7.72 -4.51
CA SER A 406 18.66 6.38 -4.85
C SER A 406 19.06 5.46 -3.70
N GLY A 407 18.80 5.86 -2.46
CA GLY A 407 18.88 4.97 -1.30
C GLY A 407 20.31 4.56 -0.91
N SER A 408 21.28 5.47 -1.04
CA SER A 408 22.59 5.34 -0.38
C SER A 408 22.42 5.21 1.15
N GLU A 409 23.46 4.79 1.88
CA GLU A 409 23.44 4.68 3.35
C GLU A 409 23.07 6.01 4.05
N GLU A 410 23.13 7.12 3.32
CA GLU A 410 22.77 8.50 3.67
C GLU A 410 21.61 9.04 2.80
N GLY A 411 20.65 8.20 2.40
CA GLY A 411 19.50 8.62 1.58
C GLY A 411 18.63 9.71 2.25
N ILE A 412 17.56 10.15 1.58
CA ILE A 412 16.74 11.30 2.05
C ILE A 412 16.24 11.19 3.51
N ILE A 413 16.01 9.97 3.99
CA ILE A 413 15.64 9.70 5.39
C ILE A 413 16.79 10.05 6.35
N GLY A 414 18.03 9.68 6.02
CA GLY A 414 19.20 9.99 6.83
C GLY A 414 19.45 11.50 6.94
N LEU A 415 19.33 12.23 5.82
CA LEU A 415 19.42 13.69 5.80
C LEU A 415 18.38 14.36 6.70
N LEU A 416 17.16 13.85 6.71
CA LEU A 416 16.12 14.35 7.60
C LEU A 416 16.38 13.97 9.06
N GLU A 417 16.86 12.75 9.33
CA GLU A 417 17.23 12.29 10.67
C GLU A 417 18.33 13.18 11.26
N GLU A 418 19.33 13.56 10.46
CA GLU A 418 20.39 14.48 10.86
C GLU A 418 19.83 15.88 11.18
N LYS A 419 19.04 16.48 10.28
CA LYS A 419 18.40 17.79 10.55
C LYS A 419 17.51 17.75 11.79
N MET A 420 16.75 16.67 11.97
CA MET A 420 15.90 16.48 13.14
C MET A 420 16.74 16.47 14.43
N LEU A 421 17.90 15.79 14.43
CA LEU A 421 18.82 15.79 15.56
C LEU A 421 19.40 17.18 15.82
N GLN A 422 19.81 17.91 14.78
CA GLN A 422 20.31 19.29 14.91
C GLN A 422 19.27 20.23 15.55
N HIS A 423 18.00 20.18 15.11
CA HIS A 423 16.92 20.94 15.74
C HIS A 423 16.70 20.51 17.20
N SER A 424 16.79 19.20 17.49
CA SER A 424 16.68 18.70 18.86
C SER A 424 17.82 19.19 19.76
N GLU A 425 19.05 19.27 19.26
CA GLU A 425 20.21 19.81 19.97
C GLU A 425 20.07 21.31 20.27
N ARG A 426 19.43 22.06 19.36
CA ARG A 426 19.07 23.47 19.55
C ARG A 426 17.82 23.71 20.41
N LEU A 427 17.22 22.64 20.95
CA LEU A 427 15.97 22.67 21.73
C LEU A 427 14.74 23.15 20.94
N GLU A 428 14.79 23.08 19.60
CA GLU A 428 13.71 23.43 18.68
C GLU A 428 12.78 22.23 18.47
N PHE A 429 12.11 21.80 19.55
CA PHE A 429 11.37 20.54 19.58
C PHE A 429 10.18 20.44 18.62
N GLU A 430 9.58 21.58 18.24
CA GLU A 430 8.47 21.62 17.28
C GLU A 430 8.94 21.24 15.87
N GLU A 431 10.07 21.80 15.42
CA GLU A 431 10.70 21.49 14.13
C GLU A 431 11.23 20.06 14.11
N ALA A 432 11.89 19.62 15.18
CA ALA A 432 12.32 18.24 15.33
C ALA A 432 11.12 17.26 15.27
N LEU A 433 9.99 17.61 15.90
CA LEU A 433 8.77 16.79 15.82
C LEU A 433 8.20 16.74 14.41
N LEU A 434 8.19 17.86 13.68
CA LEU A 434 7.72 17.94 12.30
C LEU A 434 8.59 17.08 11.36
N LEU A 435 9.91 17.18 11.49
CA LEU A 435 10.85 16.35 10.74
C LEU A 435 10.71 14.87 11.10
N ARG A 436 10.55 14.51 12.38
CA ARG A 436 10.29 13.13 12.80
C ARG A 436 9.04 12.54 12.16
N ASN A 437 7.97 13.34 12.07
CA ASN A 437 6.73 12.93 11.43
C ASN A 437 6.93 12.74 9.92
N ARG A 438 7.63 13.66 9.25
CA ARG A 438 8.02 13.54 7.83
C ARG A 438 8.92 12.34 7.55
N ILE A 439 9.91 12.05 8.41
CA ILE A 439 10.73 10.84 8.33
C ILE A 439 9.83 9.60 8.44
N THR A 440 8.91 9.61 9.39
CA THR A 440 7.97 8.49 9.59
C THR A 440 7.06 8.29 8.37
N GLU A 441 6.61 9.39 7.75
CA GLU A 441 5.86 9.43 6.49
C GLU A 441 6.67 8.85 5.33
N LEU A 442 7.87 9.38 5.10
CA LEU A 442 8.76 8.93 4.04
C LEU A 442 9.22 7.51 4.26
N GLN A 443 9.48 7.04 5.48
CA GLN A 443 9.77 5.63 5.76
C GLN A 443 8.61 4.70 5.37
N ARG A 444 7.37 5.21 5.22
CA ARG A 444 6.20 4.44 4.75
C ARG A 444 6.06 4.44 3.25
N VAL A 445 6.32 5.58 2.62
CA VAL A 445 6.37 5.70 1.15
C VAL A 445 7.57 4.91 0.62
N PHE A 446 8.72 5.07 1.29
CA PHE A 446 9.96 4.32 1.18
C PHE A 446 10.03 3.11 2.11
N VAL A 447 8.91 2.41 2.28
CA VAL A 447 8.89 1.03 2.79
C VAL A 447 9.88 0.10 2.03
N TRP A 448 10.46 0.60 0.93
CA TRP A 448 11.63 0.22 0.15
C TRP A 448 13.03 0.20 0.83
N LYS A 449 13.21 0.08 2.16
CA LYS A 449 14.57 -0.18 2.71
C LYS A 449 15.04 -1.56 2.18
N ARG A 450 16.18 -1.74 1.48
CA ARG A 450 17.52 -1.20 1.72
C ARG A 450 18.43 -1.15 0.46
N LYS A 451 17.90 -1.35 -0.76
CA LYS A 451 18.73 -1.50 -1.99
C LYS A 451 18.04 -1.08 -3.30
N PHE A 452 16.91 -0.40 -3.25
CA PHE A 452 16.10 -0.13 -4.44
C PHE A 452 15.58 1.29 -4.45
N ALA A 453 16.36 2.20 -5.03
CA ALA A 453 15.80 3.43 -5.54
C ALA A 453 16.63 4.03 -6.69
N GLU A 454 17.31 3.20 -7.48
CA GLU A 454 17.67 3.67 -8.82
C GLU A 454 16.40 4.08 -9.57
N SER A 455 16.55 5.09 -10.44
CA SER A 455 15.53 5.47 -11.42
C SER A 455 14.95 4.20 -12.04
N ILE A 456 13.63 4.13 -12.20
CA ILE A 456 12.96 2.98 -12.83
C ILE A 456 13.60 2.72 -14.22
N ASN A 457 14.05 3.78 -14.88
CA ASN A 457 14.73 3.78 -16.17
C ASN A 457 16.13 3.13 -16.14
N THR A 458 16.73 2.86 -14.99
CA THR A 458 18.06 2.22 -14.88
C THR A 458 18.02 0.91 -14.10
N ASN A 459 16.86 0.56 -13.55
CA ASN A 459 16.72 -0.51 -12.58
C ASN A 459 16.81 -1.91 -13.21
N ASN A 460 18.03 -2.42 -13.35
CA ASN A 460 18.33 -3.67 -14.04
C ASN A 460 18.97 -4.68 -13.08
N LEU A 461 18.39 -5.87 -12.97
CA LEU A 461 18.94 -6.93 -12.13
C LEU A 461 18.50 -8.32 -12.55
N ILE A 462 19.19 -9.32 -11.99
CA ILE A 462 18.85 -10.73 -12.11
C ILE A 462 18.53 -11.26 -10.71
N ILE A 463 17.34 -11.81 -10.52
CA ILE A 463 16.95 -12.54 -9.30
C ILE A 463 17.16 -14.03 -9.55
N ILE A 464 17.88 -14.68 -8.65
CA ILE A 464 18.14 -16.13 -8.68
C ILE A 464 17.45 -16.74 -7.47
N LEU A 465 16.46 -17.60 -7.72
CA LEU A 465 15.70 -18.27 -6.66
C LEU A 465 15.85 -19.79 -6.79
N PRO A 466 15.88 -20.54 -5.68
CA PRO A 466 15.73 -21.98 -5.72
C PRO A 466 14.34 -22.31 -6.28
N ALA A 467 14.28 -23.23 -7.24
CA ALA A 467 13.00 -23.68 -7.79
C ALA A 467 12.44 -24.84 -6.96
N THR A 468 11.14 -25.11 -7.12
CA THR A 468 10.51 -26.36 -6.70
C THR A 468 10.06 -27.12 -7.94
N PRO A 469 10.53 -28.37 -8.18
CA PRO A 469 11.45 -29.17 -7.36
C PRO A 469 12.89 -28.61 -7.30
N PRO A 470 13.67 -28.94 -6.25
CA PRO A 470 14.91 -28.24 -5.86
C PRO A 470 16.09 -28.39 -6.84
N GLU A 471 16.00 -29.28 -7.83
CA GLU A 471 17.06 -29.57 -8.80
C GLU A 471 17.36 -28.41 -9.77
N ARG A 472 16.57 -27.34 -9.73
CA ARG A 472 16.67 -26.19 -10.63
C ARG A 472 16.65 -24.89 -9.83
N ASN A 473 17.18 -23.85 -10.45
CA ASN A 473 17.01 -22.47 -10.03
C ASN A 473 16.13 -21.74 -11.06
N GLU A 474 15.39 -20.74 -10.59
CA GLU A 474 14.71 -19.78 -11.44
C GLU A 474 15.53 -18.49 -11.55
N LEU A 475 15.75 -18.05 -12.78
CA LEU A 475 16.35 -16.77 -13.12
C LEU A 475 15.28 -15.82 -13.62
N PHE A 476 15.09 -14.73 -12.90
CA PHE A 476 14.24 -13.61 -13.32
C PHE A 476 15.14 -12.48 -13.79
N LEU A 477 15.18 -12.26 -15.10
CA LEU A 477 15.87 -11.15 -15.71
C LEU A 477 14.92 -9.95 -15.66
N ILE A 478 15.20 -9.04 -14.73
CA ILE A 478 14.46 -7.81 -14.49
C ILE A 478 15.16 -6.68 -15.23
N ARG A 479 14.40 -5.94 -16.03
CA ARG A 479 14.89 -4.77 -16.75
C ARG A 479 13.94 -3.61 -16.53
N TYR A 480 14.48 -2.46 -16.18
CA TYR A 480 13.70 -1.28 -15.78
C TYR A 480 12.64 -1.59 -14.71
N GLY A 481 13.01 -2.44 -13.74
CA GLY A 481 12.15 -2.89 -12.63
C GLY A 481 11.08 -3.93 -13.00
N ARG A 482 10.83 -4.20 -14.30
CA ARG A 482 9.82 -5.18 -14.76
C ARG A 482 10.45 -6.49 -15.23
N LEU A 483 9.67 -7.57 -15.23
CA LEU A 483 10.16 -8.89 -15.66
C LEU A 483 10.32 -8.91 -17.18
N ALA A 484 11.56 -8.95 -17.67
CA ALA A 484 11.84 -9.12 -19.09
C ALA A 484 11.74 -10.60 -19.50
N ARG A 485 12.29 -11.50 -18.68
CA ARG A 485 12.22 -12.95 -18.93
C ARG A 485 12.47 -13.77 -17.68
N GLN A 486 11.79 -14.91 -17.57
CA GLN A 486 12.03 -15.93 -16.55
C GLN A 486 12.59 -17.20 -17.20
N TYR A 487 13.62 -17.82 -16.63
CA TYR A 487 14.15 -19.11 -17.07
C TYR A 487 14.30 -20.06 -15.89
N ALA A 488 14.01 -21.34 -16.11
CA ALA A 488 14.45 -22.41 -15.22
C ALA A 488 15.80 -22.92 -15.70
N ILE A 489 16.81 -22.91 -14.82
CA ILE A 489 18.14 -23.41 -15.12
C ILE A 489 18.51 -24.54 -14.16
N GLY A 490 19.02 -25.65 -14.71
CA GLY A 490 19.60 -26.73 -13.91
C GLY A 490 21.13 -26.68 -13.91
N SER A 491 21.76 -27.62 -13.23
CA SER A 491 23.23 -27.75 -13.16
C SER A 491 23.91 -27.89 -14.54
N ARG A 492 23.20 -28.43 -15.54
CA ARG A 492 23.70 -28.61 -16.92
C ARG A 492 23.29 -27.48 -17.89
N PHE A 493 22.78 -26.36 -17.40
CA PHE A 493 22.33 -25.27 -18.28
C PHE A 493 23.51 -24.68 -19.06
N PRO A 494 23.46 -24.62 -20.41
CA PRO A 494 24.61 -24.16 -21.19
C PRO A 494 24.94 -22.70 -20.93
N GLU A 495 26.18 -22.43 -20.55
CA GLU A 495 26.61 -21.08 -20.23
C GLU A 495 26.54 -20.12 -21.43
N ALA A 496 26.85 -20.62 -22.63
CA ALA A 496 26.71 -19.85 -23.88
C ALA A 496 25.27 -19.34 -24.08
N THR A 497 24.26 -20.13 -23.67
CA THR A 497 22.85 -19.73 -23.72
C THR A 497 22.56 -18.63 -22.70
N LEU A 498 23.06 -18.75 -21.46
CA LEU A 498 22.90 -17.74 -20.42
C LEU A 498 23.56 -16.41 -20.84
N ARG A 499 24.77 -16.48 -21.40
CA ARG A 499 25.49 -15.35 -22.00
C ARG A 499 24.65 -14.66 -23.07
N GLY A 500 24.07 -15.43 -23.99
CA GLY A 500 23.21 -14.91 -25.05
C GLY A 500 21.99 -14.18 -24.51
N TYR A 501 21.36 -14.69 -23.45
CA TYR A 501 20.21 -14.04 -22.81
C TYR A 501 20.58 -12.74 -22.12
N ILE A 502 21.66 -12.73 -21.34
CA ILE A 502 22.16 -11.53 -20.65
C ILE A 502 22.54 -10.46 -21.68
N SER A 503 23.32 -10.83 -22.70
CA SER A 503 23.71 -9.93 -23.79
C SER A 503 22.50 -9.34 -24.50
N ARG A 504 21.53 -10.17 -24.90
CA ARG A 504 20.32 -9.69 -25.59
C ARG A 504 19.48 -8.73 -24.74
N ILE A 505 19.31 -9.04 -23.46
CA ILE A 505 18.39 -8.30 -22.59
C ILE A 505 19.02 -7.01 -22.07
N TYR A 506 20.31 -7.00 -21.73
CA TYR A 506 20.92 -5.86 -21.03
C TYR A 506 21.89 -5.05 -21.87
N PHE A 507 22.50 -5.63 -22.92
CA PHE A 507 23.61 -4.99 -23.63
C PHE A 507 23.31 -4.68 -25.11
N ASN A 508 22.50 -5.51 -25.79
CA ASN A 508 22.24 -5.36 -27.24
C ASN A 508 20.88 -4.74 -27.56
N SER A 509 20.16 -4.25 -26.56
CA SER A 509 18.82 -3.72 -26.78
C SER A 509 18.83 -2.26 -27.16
N ARG A 510 18.04 -1.91 -28.18
CA ARG A 510 17.94 -0.55 -28.73
C ARG A 510 16.99 0.40 -27.98
N VAL A 511 16.19 -0.12 -27.03
CA VAL A 511 15.32 0.72 -26.20
C VAL A 511 16.15 1.38 -25.11
N GLU A 512 16.36 2.69 -25.20
CA GLU A 512 17.07 3.50 -24.19
C GLU A 512 16.10 4.10 -23.17
N HIS A 513 14.88 4.47 -23.60
CA HIS A 513 13.84 5.07 -22.75
C HIS A 513 12.55 4.24 -22.82
N PRO A 514 12.25 3.44 -21.78
CA PRO A 514 11.07 2.58 -21.79
C PRO A 514 9.79 3.41 -21.58
N GLN A 515 8.75 3.09 -22.35
CA GLN A 515 7.37 3.38 -21.97
C GLN A 515 6.86 2.21 -21.13
N PHE A 516 6.05 2.51 -20.10
CA PHE A 516 5.41 1.51 -19.27
C PHE A 516 3.91 1.53 -19.48
N ASP A 517 3.34 0.37 -19.77
CA ASP A 517 1.91 0.21 -19.54
C ASP A 517 1.62 0.03 -18.05
N ARG A 518 0.34 0.17 -17.69
CA ARG A 518 -0.06 0.11 -16.28
C ARG A 518 0.07 -1.29 -15.66
N ILE A 519 0.06 -2.36 -16.46
CA ILE A 519 0.28 -3.73 -15.99
C ILE A 519 1.77 -3.89 -15.65
N GLU A 520 2.65 -3.38 -16.51
CA GLU A 520 4.09 -3.36 -16.29
C GLU A 520 4.47 -2.56 -15.04
N VAL A 521 3.83 -1.41 -14.79
CA VAL A 521 4.00 -0.65 -13.54
C VAL A 521 3.59 -1.48 -12.32
N GLU A 522 2.50 -2.25 -12.42
CA GLU A 522 2.09 -3.14 -11.34
C GLU A 522 3.11 -4.28 -11.13
N GLU A 523 3.71 -4.82 -12.20
CA GLU A 523 4.80 -5.80 -12.09
C GLU A 523 6.01 -5.23 -11.37
N VAL A 524 6.43 -4.00 -11.71
CA VAL A 524 7.51 -3.29 -10.99
C VAL A 524 7.20 -3.25 -9.50
N ARG A 525 5.97 -2.87 -9.12
CA ARG A 525 5.54 -2.86 -7.72
C ARG A 525 5.59 -4.25 -7.09
N LEU A 526 5.11 -5.29 -7.79
CA LEU A 526 5.05 -6.65 -7.26
C LEU A 526 6.45 -7.23 -7.03
N ILE A 527 7.38 -7.01 -7.96
CA ILE A 527 8.79 -7.43 -7.85
C ILE A 527 9.44 -6.72 -6.67
N ALA A 528 9.33 -5.40 -6.61
CA ALA A 528 9.92 -4.63 -5.53
C ALA A 528 9.30 -5.00 -4.16
N GLY A 529 7.99 -5.27 -4.11
CA GLY A 529 7.30 -5.76 -2.92
C GLY A 529 7.72 -7.19 -2.51
N TYR A 530 8.04 -8.07 -3.46
CA TYR A 530 8.60 -9.40 -3.18
C TYR A 530 10.02 -9.29 -2.61
N LEU A 531 10.89 -8.49 -3.23
CA LEU A 531 12.26 -8.27 -2.76
C LEU A 531 12.32 -7.75 -1.31
N ARG A 532 11.32 -6.97 -0.89
CA ARG A 532 11.15 -6.52 0.50
C ARG A 532 10.85 -7.66 1.48
N ARG A 533 9.91 -8.54 1.14
CA ARG A 533 9.37 -9.57 2.05
C ARG A 533 10.30 -10.76 2.28
N ARG A 534 11.43 -10.78 1.56
CA ARG A 534 12.31 -11.93 1.33
C ARG A 534 12.31 -12.96 2.47
N SER A 535 11.53 -14.01 2.29
CA SER A 535 11.53 -15.21 3.14
C SER A 535 12.35 -16.36 2.56
N GLU A 536 12.68 -16.29 1.27
CA GLU A 536 13.40 -17.32 0.52
C GLU A 536 14.90 -16.99 0.40
N LYS A 537 15.75 -18.00 0.57
CA LYS A 537 17.19 -17.90 0.27
C LYS A 537 17.34 -17.75 -1.25
N GLY A 538 18.11 -16.79 -1.73
CA GLY A 538 18.34 -16.58 -3.16
C GLY A 538 19.42 -15.54 -3.41
N GLY A 539 19.78 -15.33 -4.68
CA GLY A 539 20.80 -14.37 -5.12
C GLY A 539 20.22 -13.19 -5.88
N ILE A 540 20.88 -12.03 -5.82
CA ILE A 540 20.52 -10.84 -6.61
C ILE A 540 21.78 -10.27 -7.24
N VAL A 541 21.78 -10.17 -8.56
CA VAL A 541 22.87 -9.53 -9.32
C VAL A 541 22.36 -8.23 -9.91
N HIS A 542 22.87 -7.10 -9.43
CA HIS A 542 22.61 -5.79 -10.03
C HIS A 542 23.45 -5.60 -11.29
N ILE A 543 22.89 -4.87 -12.26
CA ILE A 543 23.54 -4.54 -13.53
C ILE A 543 23.73 -3.03 -13.57
N ASN A 544 24.97 -2.61 -13.44
CA ASN A 544 25.36 -1.23 -13.28
C ASN A 544 25.89 -0.66 -14.60
N LYS A 545 25.93 0.67 -14.70
CA LYS A 545 26.57 1.35 -15.82
C LYS A 545 28.06 0.97 -15.88
N GLY A 546 28.53 0.57 -17.06
CA GLY A 546 29.92 0.15 -17.29
C GLY A 546 30.20 -1.34 -17.08
N ASP A 547 29.20 -2.13 -16.67
CA ASP A 547 29.34 -3.59 -16.67
C ASP A 547 29.57 -4.15 -18.08
N THR A 548 30.18 -5.34 -18.15
CA THR A 548 30.28 -6.14 -19.37
C THR A 548 29.44 -7.41 -19.21
N VAL A 549 29.17 -8.13 -20.31
CA VAL A 549 28.44 -9.40 -20.24
C VAL A 549 29.17 -10.40 -19.32
N GLU A 550 30.49 -10.38 -19.38
CA GLU A 550 31.42 -11.22 -18.65
C GLU A 550 31.42 -10.91 -17.15
N SER A 551 31.46 -9.63 -16.77
CA SER A 551 31.40 -9.23 -15.36
C SER A 551 30.08 -9.64 -14.70
N VAL A 552 28.96 -9.50 -15.44
CA VAL A 552 27.64 -9.94 -14.96
C VAL A 552 27.58 -11.46 -14.85
N LEU A 553 28.07 -12.19 -15.85
CA LEU A 553 28.11 -13.66 -15.83
C LEU A 553 28.90 -14.20 -14.63
N GLU A 554 30.05 -13.61 -14.32
CA GLU A 554 30.85 -14.00 -13.17
C GLU A 554 30.08 -13.87 -11.85
N ARG A 555 29.40 -12.73 -11.65
CA ARG A 555 28.54 -12.52 -10.47
C ARG A 555 27.37 -13.50 -10.43
N VAL A 556 26.74 -13.78 -11.58
CA VAL A 556 25.67 -14.79 -11.67
C VAL A 556 26.19 -16.19 -11.31
N ARG A 557 27.39 -16.59 -11.77
CA ARG A 557 27.99 -17.88 -11.39
C ARG A 557 28.23 -17.97 -9.89
N LYS A 558 28.76 -16.90 -9.30
CA LYS A 558 29.00 -16.82 -7.85
C LYS A 558 27.71 -17.04 -7.06
N GLU A 559 26.67 -16.27 -7.39
CA GLU A 559 25.36 -16.39 -6.74
C GLU A 559 24.73 -17.78 -6.96
N LEU A 560 24.88 -18.38 -8.15
CA LEU A 560 24.40 -19.74 -8.41
C LEU A 560 25.13 -20.82 -7.59
N GLY A 561 26.42 -20.62 -7.30
CA GLY A 561 27.17 -21.53 -6.42
C GLY A 561 26.75 -21.42 -4.95
N GLU A 562 26.33 -20.22 -4.51
CA GLU A 562 25.86 -19.95 -3.15
C GLU A 562 24.40 -20.39 -2.93
N VAL A 563 23.55 -20.21 -3.94
CA VAL A 563 22.18 -20.76 -4.00
C VAL A 563 22.26 -22.24 -4.33
N ARG A 564 22.78 -23.05 -3.39
CA ARG A 564 22.89 -24.50 -3.57
C ARG A 564 21.51 -25.12 -3.78
N VAL A 565 21.38 -25.81 -4.91
CA VAL A 565 20.45 -26.92 -5.10
C VAL A 565 20.66 -27.88 -3.93
N GLN A 566 19.64 -28.13 -3.10
CA GLN A 566 19.71 -29.24 -2.14
C GLN A 566 19.79 -30.52 -2.97
N GLU A 567 20.98 -31.12 -3.04
CA GLU A 567 21.13 -32.48 -3.55
C GLU A 567 20.26 -33.37 -2.68
N TYR A 568 19.20 -33.93 -3.28
CA TYR A 568 18.50 -35.05 -2.71
C TYR A 568 19.48 -36.23 -2.74
N SER A 569 20.19 -36.45 -1.63
CA SER A 569 20.75 -37.75 -1.34
C SER A 569 19.58 -38.72 -1.33
N ALA A 570 19.50 -39.57 -2.36
CA ALA A 570 18.60 -40.70 -2.41
C ALA A 570 18.69 -41.42 -1.06
N ILE A 571 17.59 -41.43 -0.31
CA ILE A 571 17.48 -42.35 0.82
C ILE A 571 17.50 -43.73 0.19
N GLY A 572 18.60 -44.43 0.45
CA GLY A 572 18.92 -45.71 -0.13
C GLY A 572 17.82 -46.73 0.13
N SER A 573 17.60 -47.52 -0.91
CA SER A 573 17.54 -48.97 -0.76
C SER A 573 18.64 -49.44 0.21
N GLU A 574 18.28 -49.96 1.37
CA GLU A 574 18.86 -51.17 1.97
C GLU A 574 18.20 -51.49 3.33
N SER A 575 17.79 -52.77 3.46
CA SER A 575 17.17 -53.51 4.58
C SER A 575 15.75 -53.17 5.02
#